data_AF-A0A3B0PIU3-F1
#
_entry.id   AF-A0A3B0PIU3-F1
#
_cell.length_a   1.000
_cell.length_b   1.000
_cell.length_c   1.000
_cell.angle_alpha   90.00
_cell.angle_beta   90.00
_cell.angle_gamma   90.00
#
_symmetry.space_group_name_H-M   'P 1'
#
loop_
_entity.id
_entity.type
_entity.pdbx_description
1 polymer ?
#
loop_
_entity_poly.entity_id
_entity_poly.type
_entity_poly.pdbx_seq_one_letter_code
_entity_poly.pdbx_strand_id
1 'polypeptide(L)'
;MPIHNANDALGLFTDEVQEILTSYSIDNKPVNLLDYAVPYFFQSLVFAYRGAKIDSLVDHQSSWYDILSTISSEQYRDRFNNNKLGIVEDERSLYSIANLIKTTKENQTVTVNPPPSQLTLSDFYNVYQEIADAGINYRNLATNNRSTALLNSDSSVILNNLDSGRIDGGIMYNGDAIFSAQGGEFHAEKDDPLKPKSEDFHIVTPVNTPLALDLIVVNKLNIEQFPGFLDQAYQVIKKVGLEGVNETLADFQAVLTEKPETIYKNGPLENFNYVQYTSPLKKISDPENGLVAVEGW
;
A
#
# COMPACT_ATOMS: atom_id res chain seq x y z
N MET A 1 7.41 -28.72 -1.37
CA MET A 1 6.25 -29.55 -0.98
C MET A 1 5.22 -29.44 -2.10
N PRO A 2 4.62 -30.53 -2.60
CA PRO A 2 3.56 -30.41 -3.60
C PRO A 2 2.34 -29.71 -2.98
N ILE A 3 1.76 -28.75 -3.72
CA ILE A 3 0.61 -27.95 -3.28
C ILE A 3 -0.65 -28.63 -3.83
N HIS A 4 -1.51 -29.13 -2.95
CA HIS A 4 -2.74 -29.83 -3.34
C HIS A 4 -4.01 -29.06 -2.98
N ASN A 5 -3.93 -28.12 -2.04
CA ASN A 5 -5.08 -27.34 -1.58
C ASN A 5 -4.63 -25.95 -1.06
N ALA A 6 -5.62 -25.12 -0.69
CA ALA A 6 -5.42 -23.78 -0.15
C ALA A 6 -4.56 -23.73 1.12
N ASN A 7 -4.68 -24.71 2.02
CA ASN A 7 -3.86 -24.75 3.24
C ASN A 7 -2.41 -25.09 2.94
N ASP A 8 -2.14 -25.99 2.00
CA ASP A 8 -0.78 -26.28 1.56
C ASP A 8 -0.11 -25.03 0.93
N ALA A 9 -0.92 -24.19 0.25
CA ALA A 9 -0.45 -22.98 -0.40
C ALA A 9 -0.14 -21.82 0.58
N LEU A 10 -0.69 -21.82 1.80
CA LEU A 10 -0.46 -20.74 2.78
C LEU A 10 1.03 -20.50 3.05
N GLY A 11 1.81 -21.58 3.10
CA GLY A 11 3.26 -21.51 3.36
C GLY A 11 4.06 -20.74 2.30
N LEU A 12 3.46 -20.42 1.15
CA LEU A 12 4.09 -19.61 0.09
C LEU A 12 4.10 -18.10 0.39
N PHE A 13 3.26 -17.63 1.32
CA PHE A 13 3.01 -16.21 1.56
C PHE A 13 3.67 -15.74 2.86
N THR A 14 3.92 -14.43 3.00
CA THR A 14 4.43 -13.84 4.26
C THR A 14 3.45 -14.05 5.42
N ASP A 15 3.92 -13.91 6.66
CA ASP A 15 3.08 -14.17 7.85
C ASP A 15 1.88 -13.22 7.90
N GLU A 16 2.07 -11.96 7.52
CA GLU A 16 1.01 -10.95 7.43
C GLU A 16 -0.03 -11.31 6.37
N VAL A 17 0.42 -11.80 5.21
CA VAL A 17 -0.49 -12.24 4.15
C VAL A 17 -1.26 -13.49 4.59
N GLN A 18 -0.61 -14.45 5.26
CA GLN A 18 -1.27 -15.63 5.82
C GLN A 18 -2.34 -15.24 6.85
N GLU A 19 -2.05 -14.28 7.72
CA GLU A 19 -3.02 -13.75 8.68
C GLU A 19 -4.25 -13.17 7.97
N ILE A 20 -4.06 -12.30 6.97
CA ILE A 20 -5.17 -11.75 6.19
C ILE A 20 -5.99 -12.87 5.54
N LEU A 21 -5.34 -13.84 4.89
CA LEU A 21 -5.99 -14.95 4.18
C LEU A 21 -6.83 -15.88 5.07
N THR A 22 -6.56 -15.90 6.37
CA THR A 22 -7.19 -16.83 7.33
C THR A 22 -7.98 -16.13 8.43
N SER A 23 -7.96 -14.79 8.48
CA SER A 23 -8.61 -13.98 9.51
C SER A 23 -10.14 -13.96 9.44
N TYR A 24 -10.73 -14.41 8.32
CA TYR A 24 -12.17 -14.34 8.08
C TYR A 24 -12.91 -15.64 8.46
N SER A 25 -14.15 -15.50 8.90
CA SER A 25 -15.04 -16.64 9.17
C SER A 25 -16.44 -16.42 8.60
N ILE A 26 -17.02 -17.45 8.00
CA ILE A 26 -18.42 -17.49 7.56
C ILE A 26 -19.14 -18.51 8.44
N ASP A 27 -20.27 -18.12 9.06
CA ASP A 27 -21.04 -18.98 9.96
C ASP A 27 -20.20 -19.61 11.09
N ASN A 28 -19.28 -18.83 11.68
CA ASN A 28 -18.30 -19.24 12.69
C ASN A 28 -17.32 -20.35 12.24
N LYS A 29 -17.16 -20.55 10.92
CA LYS A 29 -16.13 -21.45 10.38
C LYS A 29 -15.01 -20.62 9.76
N PRO A 30 -13.74 -20.91 10.09
CA PRO A 30 -12.61 -20.22 9.46
C PRO A 30 -12.64 -20.47 7.95
N VAL A 31 -12.40 -19.42 7.19
CA VAL A 31 -12.34 -19.45 5.73
C VAL A 31 -10.91 -19.17 5.31
N ASN A 32 -10.38 -20.03 4.44
CA ASN A 32 -9.15 -19.73 3.74
C ASN A 32 -9.52 -19.00 2.44
N LEU A 33 -9.16 -17.72 2.32
CA LEU A 33 -9.48 -16.92 1.15
C LEU A 33 -8.84 -17.46 -0.15
N LEU A 34 -7.80 -18.30 -0.06
CA LEU A 34 -7.20 -18.97 -1.21
C LEU A 34 -8.14 -19.99 -1.89
N ASP A 35 -9.21 -20.42 -1.22
CA ASP A 35 -10.26 -21.23 -1.87
C ASP A 35 -11.10 -20.43 -2.87
N TYR A 36 -11.03 -19.09 -2.81
CA TYR A 36 -11.92 -18.19 -3.56
C TYR A 36 -11.16 -17.19 -4.45
N ALA A 37 -9.88 -16.94 -4.16
CA ALA A 37 -9.13 -15.89 -4.82
C ALA A 37 -7.62 -16.17 -4.87
N VAL A 38 -6.92 -15.45 -5.75
CA VAL A 38 -5.46 -15.49 -5.88
C VAL A 38 -4.87 -14.16 -5.39
N PRO A 39 -3.98 -14.17 -4.37
CA PRO A 39 -3.28 -12.97 -3.91
C PRO A 39 -2.47 -12.31 -5.02
N TYR A 40 -2.57 -10.99 -5.11
CA TYR A 40 -1.94 -10.23 -6.19
C TYR A 40 -1.06 -9.07 -5.68
N PHE A 41 -1.60 -8.04 -5.03
CA PHE A 41 -0.79 -6.96 -4.47
C PHE A 41 -0.88 -6.94 -2.95
N PHE A 42 0.27 -6.83 -2.28
CA PHE A 42 0.33 -6.56 -0.86
C PHE A 42 0.83 -5.14 -0.63
N GLN A 43 0.07 -4.36 0.13
CA GLN A 43 0.28 -2.93 0.29
C GLN A 43 0.16 -2.53 1.75
N SER A 44 0.85 -1.45 2.09
CA SER A 44 0.77 -0.81 3.39
C SER A 44 0.51 0.67 3.20
N LEU A 45 -0.30 1.26 4.07
CA LEU A 45 -0.50 2.71 4.03
C LEU A 45 0.72 3.45 4.61
N VAL A 46 1.16 4.51 3.95
CA VAL A 46 2.33 5.32 4.32
C VAL A 46 2.01 6.80 4.23
N PHE A 47 2.90 7.62 4.79
CA PHE A 47 2.92 9.05 4.56
C PHE A 47 4.09 9.41 3.65
N ALA A 48 3.82 9.91 2.45
CA ALA A 48 4.81 10.39 1.51
C ALA A 48 4.73 11.92 1.39
N TYR A 49 5.85 12.60 1.22
CA TYR A 49 5.85 14.07 1.13
C TYR A 49 7.01 14.65 0.35
N ARG A 50 6.82 15.88 -0.16
CA ARG A 50 7.79 16.65 -0.93
C ARG A 50 8.37 17.85 -0.22
N GLY A 51 9.64 18.16 -0.46
CA GLY A 51 10.44 19.26 0.11
C GLY A 51 11.46 18.78 1.15
N ALA A 52 11.99 19.68 1.98
CA ALA A 52 13.04 19.34 2.95
C ALA A 52 12.65 18.20 3.93
N LYS A 53 13.62 17.36 4.26
CA LYS A 53 13.51 16.26 5.22
C LYS A 53 13.00 16.76 6.58
N ILE A 54 12.04 16.04 7.15
CA ILE A 54 11.55 16.19 8.52
C ILE A 54 12.29 15.17 9.38
N ASP A 55 13.37 15.62 10.03
CA ASP A 55 14.27 14.72 10.77
C ASP A 55 13.57 13.95 11.90
N SER A 56 12.49 14.47 12.48
CA SER A 56 11.74 13.80 13.54
C SER A 56 10.85 12.64 13.05
N LEU A 57 10.67 12.49 11.73
CA LEU A 57 9.84 11.45 11.12
C LEU A 57 10.67 10.46 10.31
N VAL A 58 11.61 10.96 9.51
CA VAL A 58 12.43 10.11 8.63
C VAL A 58 13.52 9.43 9.47
N ASP A 59 13.74 8.14 9.23
CA ASP A 59 14.67 7.29 9.98
C ASP A 59 14.29 7.08 11.47
N HIS A 60 13.05 7.41 11.84
CA HIS A 60 12.52 7.22 13.19
C HIS A 60 11.35 6.24 13.20
N GLN A 61 11.15 5.60 14.35
CA GLN A 61 9.99 4.75 14.61
C GLN A 61 8.81 5.66 14.96
N SER A 62 8.10 6.16 13.94
CA SER A 62 6.95 7.07 14.12
C SER A 62 5.61 6.34 14.06
N SER A 63 4.69 6.66 14.96
CA SER A 63 3.28 6.26 14.84
C SER A 63 2.50 7.21 13.93
N TRP A 64 1.29 6.82 13.54
CA TRP A 64 0.36 7.74 12.85
C TRP A 64 0.09 9.00 13.69
N TYR A 65 0.06 8.90 15.02
CA TYR A 65 -0.07 10.06 15.89
C TYR A 65 1.13 11.01 15.79
N ASP A 66 2.35 10.47 15.80
CA ASP A 66 3.58 11.28 15.67
C ASP A 66 3.65 11.98 14.31
N ILE A 67 3.27 11.28 13.25
CA ILE A 67 3.22 11.83 11.88
C ILE A 67 2.24 13.00 11.82
N LEU A 68 0.98 12.78 12.21
CA LEU A 68 -0.06 13.81 12.09
C LEU A 68 0.19 15.01 13.00
N SER A 69 0.69 14.78 14.23
CA SER A 69 1.02 15.86 15.15
C SER A 69 2.22 16.68 14.69
N THR A 70 3.20 16.03 14.05
CA THR A 70 4.36 16.73 13.48
C THR A 70 3.96 17.60 12.30
N ILE A 71 3.24 17.06 11.31
CA ILE A 71 2.89 17.82 10.10
C ILE A 71 1.90 18.96 10.37
N SER A 72 1.17 18.90 11.48
CA SER A 72 0.25 19.96 11.93
C SER A 72 0.85 20.95 12.93
N SER A 73 2.10 20.72 13.37
CA SER A 73 2.80 21.64 14.27
C SER A 73 3.08 22.99 13.61
N GLU A 74 3.32 24.03 14.41
CA GLU A 74 3.62 25.38 13.89
C GLU A 74 4.80 25.42 12.90
N GLN A 75 5.76 24.50 13.05
CA GLN A 75 6.92 24.40 12.19
C GLN A 75 6.59 23.91 10.77
N TYR A 76 5.64 22.98 10.65
CA TYR A 76 5.38 22.27 9.39
C TYR A 76 3.99 22.51 8.79
N ARG A 77 3.04 23.04 9.57
CA ARG A 77 1.64 23.17 9.14
C ARG A 77 1.47 23.88 7.80
N ASP A 78 2.23 24.95 7.54
CA ASP A 78 2.05 25.76 6.33
C ASP A 78 2.41 25.00 5.05
N ARG A 79 3.27 23.97 5.16
CA ARG A 79 3.61 23.06 4.07
C ARG A 79 2.46 22.12 3.71
N PHE A 80 1.66 21.70 4.68
CA PHE A 80 0.63 20.66 4.49
C PHE A 80 -0.81 21.20 4.52
N ASN A 81 -0.96 22.51 4.74
CA ASN A 81 -2.22 23.23 4.83
C ASN A 81 -2.80 23.60 3.44
N ASN A 82 -4.05 24.06 3.37
CA ASN A 82 -4.71 24.59 2.16
C ASN A 82 -4.74 23.58 1.00
N ASN A 83 -5.21 22.36 1.28
CA ASN A 83 -5.25 21.22 0.34
C ASN A 83 -3.87 20.72 -0.12
N LYS A 84 -2.78 21.07 0.59
CA LYS A 84 -1.44 20.53 0.34
C LYS A 84 -1.17 19.17 0.99
N LEU A 85 -2.09 18.67 1.80
CA LEU A 85 -2.13 17.27 2.24
C LEU A 85 -3.24 16.53 1.50
N GLY A 86 -2.89 15.52 0.72
CA GLY A 86 -3.82 14.58 0.12
C GLY A 86 -3.96 13.31 0.96
N ILE A 87 -5.15 12.72 0.96
CA ILE A 87 -5.43 11.44 1.61
C ILE A 87 -6.24 10.60 0.64
N VAL A 88 -5.73 9.40 0.33
CA VAL A 88 -6.53 8.40 -0.39
C VAL A 88 -7.68 8.01 0.52
N GLU A 89 -8.89 8.39 0.11
CA GLU A 89 -10.11 8.16 0.86
C GLU A 89 -10.65 6.77 0.54
N ASP A 90 -10.32 5.80 1.37
CA ASP A 90 -11.16 4.64 1.58
C ASP A 90 -11.56 4.60 3.06
N GLU A 91 -12.83 4.30 3.33
CA GLU A 91 -13.38 4.40 4.68
C GLU A 91 -12.60 3.48 5.62
N ARG A 92 -12.22 2.28 5.16
CA ARG A 92 -11.51 1.29 5.97
C ARG A 92 -10.15 1.80 6.45
N SER A 93 -9.37 2.45 5.59
CA SER A 93 -8.07 3.02 5.93
C SER A 93 -8.21 4.18 6.91
N LEU A 94 -9.17 5.08 6.69
CA LEU A 94 -9.44 6.19 7.62
C LEU A 94 -9.83 5.66 9.01
N TYR A 95 -10.69 4.65 9.06
CA TYR A 95 -11.04 3.96 10.30
C TYR A 95 -9.82 3.38 11.01
N SER A 96 -9.00 2.68 10.26
CA SER A 96 -7.85 1.97 10.80
C SER A 96 -6.82 2.95 11.34
N ILE A 97 -6.54 4.05 10.61
CA ILE A 97 -5.70 5.14 11.08
C ILE A 97 -6.25 5.77 12.36
N ALA A 98 -7.55 6.11 12.40
CA ALA A 98 -8.16 6.69 13.60
C ALA A 98 -8.07 5.77 14.82
N ASN A 99 -8.27 4.46 14.63
CA ASN A 99 -8.15 3.49 15.70
C ASN A 99 -6.70 3.35 16.19
N LEU A 100 -5.72 3.37 15.28
CA LEU A 100 -4.30 3.40 15.61
C LEU A 100 -3.93 4.66 16.41
N ILE A 101 -4.42 5.84 16.00
CA ILE A 101 -4.23 7.11 16.71
C ILE A 101 -4.80 7.01 18.13
N LYS A 102 -6.06 6.59 18.25
CA LYS A 102 -6.74 6.49 19.54
C LYS A 102 -6.02 5.55 20.49
N THR A 103 -5.74 4.31 20.06
CA THR A 103 -5.08 3.31 20.90
C THR A 103 -3.67 3.72 21.30
N THR A 104 -2.94 4.42 20.41
CA THR A 104 -1.63 5.00 20.73
C THR A 104 -1.75 6.10 21.80
N LYS A 105 -2.66 7.06 21.61
CA LYS A 105 -2.88 8.20 22.53
C LYS A 105 -3.35 7.76 23.92
N GLU A 106 -4.17 6.71 23.98
CA GLU A 106 -4.72 6.16 25.23
C GLU A 106 -3.78 5.14 25.91
N ASN A 107 -2.58 4.89 25.35
CA ASN A 107 -1.64 3.85 25.81
C ASN A 107 -2.29 2.45 25.93
N GLN A 108 -3.14 2.10 24.97
CA GLN A 108 -3.79 0.80 24.87
C GLN A 108 -3.03 -0.15 23.93
N THR A 109 -3.42 -1.42 23.90
CA THR A 109 -2.93 -2.36 22.89
C THR A 109 -3.27 -1.82 21.50
N VAL A 110 -2.24 -1.52 20.71
CA VAL A 110 -2.40 -0.98 19.35
C VAL A 110 -3.08 -2.02 18.48
N THR A 111 -4.14 -1.60 17.79
CA THR A 111 -4.84 -2.45 16.82
C THR A 111 -5.23 -1.64 15.59
N VAL A 112 -5.01 -2.22 14.41
CA VAL A 112 -5.44 -1.66 13.12
C VAL A 112 -6.97 -1.76 13.00
N ASN A 113 -7.54 -2.88 13.46
CA ASN A 113 -8.96 -3.16 13.28
C ASN A 113 -9.76 -2.70 14.51
N PRO A 114 -10.85 -1.94 14.32
CA PRO A 114 -11.78 -1.70 15.40
C PRO A 114 -12.44 -3.04 15.83
N PRO A 115 -12.86 -3.18 17.11
CA PRO A 115 -13.50 -4.39 17.58
C PRO A 115 -14.77 -4.72 16.76
N PRO A 116 -15.12 -6.00 16.54
CA PRO A 116 -16.25 -6.41 15.68
C PRO A 116 -17.63 -5.85 16.05
N SER A 117 -17.78 -5.28 17.25
CA SER A 117 -19.05 -4.82 17.82
C SER A 117 -19.16 -3.29 17.98
N GLN A 118 -18.35 -2.49 17.28
CA GLN A 118 -18.19 -1.05 17.60
C GLN A 118 -18.44 -0.06 16.45
N LEU A 119 -19.30 -0.36 15.48
CA LEU A 119 -19.55 0.60 14.38
C LEU A 119 -20.96 1.18 14.42
N THR A 120 -21.11 2.32 15.09
CA THR A 120 -22.27 3.20 14.98
C THR A 120 -21.96 4.39 14.05
N LEU A 121 -22.99 5.09 13.55
CA LEU A 121 -22.79 6.32 12.77
C LEU A 121 -22.02 7.41 13.56
N SER A 122 -22.17 7.44 14.90
CA SER A 122 -21.40 8.34 15.75
C SER A 122 -19.92 7.99 15.76
N ASP A 123 -19.57 6.71 15.62
CA ASP A 123 -18.19 6.26 15.54
C ASP A 123 -17.53 6.73 14.23
N PHE A 124 -18.29 6.86 13.13
CA PHE A 124 -17.80 7.50 11.89
C PHE A 124 -17.41 8.97 12.13
N TYR A 125 -18.24 9.72 12.88
CA TYR A 125 -17.91 11.11 13.20
C TYR A 125 -16.66 11.19 14.09
N ASN A 126 -16.54 10.29 15.06
CA ASN A 126 -15.38 10.21 15.95
C ASN A 126 -14.10 9.87 15.19
N VAL A 127 -14.14 9.07 14.11
CA VAL A 127 -12.97 8.81 13.24
C VAL A 127 -12.38 10.11 12.70
N TYR A 128 -13.22 10.95 12.09
CA TYR A 128 -12.77 12.24 11.57
C TYR A 128 -12.32 13.17 12.70
N GLN A 129 -12.92 13.08 13.89
CA GLN A 129 -12.44 13.83 15.06
C GLN A 129 -11.07 13.36 15.54
N GLU A 130 -10.79 12.06 15.62
CA GLU A 130 -9.48 11.55 16.07
C GLU A 130 -8.36 11.95 15.10
N ILE A 131 -8.61 11.83 13.78
CA ILE A 131 -7.67 12.28 12.75
C ILE A 131 -7.48 13.81 12.82
N ALA A 132 -8.57 14.55 13.05
CA ALA A 132 -8.52 15.99 13.23
C ALA A 132 -7.73 16.39 14.48
N ASP A 133 -8.02 15.78 15.63
CA ASP A 133 -7.38 16.02 16.92
C ASP A 133 -5.90 15.63 16.91
N ALA A 134 -5.52 14.61 16.13
CA ALA A 134 -4.13 14.26 15.90
C ALA A 134 -3.38 15.32 15.07
N GLY A 135 -4.09 16.22 14.39
CA GLY A 135 -3.45 17.33 13.69
C GLY A 135 -4.17 17.87 12.47
N ILE A 136 -5.00 17.06 11.81
CA ILE A 136 -5.65 17.42 10.54
C ILE A 136 -6.97 18.20 10.77
N ASN A 137 -7.11 18.90 11.90
CA ASN A 137 -8.26 19.78 12.13
C ASN A 137 -8.03 21.12 11.43
N TYR A 138 -9.12 21.75 10.96
CA TYR A 138 -9.13 23.12 10.47
C TYR A 138 -8.41 24.07 11.43
N ARG A 139 -8.46 23.89 12.75
CA ARG A 139 -7.78 24.80 13.70
C ARG A 139 -6.26 24.69 13.70
N ASN A 140 -5.73 23.49 13.49
CA ASN A 140 -4.30 23.23 13.60
C ASN A 140 -3.60 23.49 12.27
N LEU A 141 -4.29 23.19 11.16
CA LEU A 141 -3.79 23.51 9.84
C LEU A 141 -4.12 24.96 9.44
N ALA A 142 -5.22 25.58 9.86
CA ALA A 142 -5.53 26.96 9.45
C ALA A 142 -4.75 28.04 10.20
N THR A 143 -4.37 29.08 9.46
CA THR A 143 -4.32 30.46 9.94
C THR A 143 -5.45 31.24 9.27
N ASN A 144 -6.35 31.91 10.01
CA ASN A 144 -7.45 32.80 9.55
C ASN A 144 -8.35 32.36 8.35
N ASN A 145 -8.07 31.26 7.66
CA ASN A 145 -8.72 30.74 6.45
C ASN A 145 -9.01 29.25 6.62
N ARG A 146 -10.09 28.75 6.02
CA ARG A 146 -10.47 27.33 6.16
C ARG A 146 -9.42 26.42 5.54
N SER A 147 -8.73 25.66 6.39
CA SER A 147 -7.82 24.60 5.98
C SER A 147 -8.55 23.27 5.83
N THR A 148 -8.22 22.53 4.77
CA THR A 148 -8.73 21.18 4.50
C THR A 148 -7.64 20.31 3.89
N ALA A 149 -7.65 19.02 4.22
CA ALA A 149 -6.95 18.01 3.42
C ALA A 149 -7.78 17.72 2.15
N LEU A 150 -7.09 17.39 1.06
CA LEU A 150 -7.71 16.87 -0.16
C LEU A 150 -8.03 15.39 0.04
N LEU A 151 -9.31 15.04 0.12
CA LEU A 151 -9.76 13.66 0.15
C LEU A 151 -10.15 13.21 -1.26
N ASN A 152 -9.67 12.05 -1.69
CA ASN A 152 -10.08 11.46 -2.96
C ASN A 152 -9.95 9.94 -2.92
N SER A 153 -10.98 9.22 -3.36
CA SER A 153 -10.96 7.76 -3.43
C SER A 153 -10.14 7.21 -4.60
N ASP A 154 -9.86 8.06 -5.59
CA ASP A 154 -8.96 7.73 -6.69
C ASP A 154 -7.51 8.05 -6.29
N SER A 155 -6.71 7.00 -6.05
CA SER A 155 -5.31 7.16 -5.64
C SER A 155 -4.46 7.84 -6.71
N SER A 156 -4.82 7.73 -7.99
CA SER A 156 -4.14 8.40 -9.10
C SER A 156 -4.19 9.93 -8.96
N VAL A 157 -5.27 10.46 -8.40
CA VAL A 157 -5.40 11.91 -8.17
C VAL A 157 -4.42 12.37 -7.10
N ILE A 158 -4.25 11.60 -6.03
CA ILE A 158 -3.35 11.98 -4.94
C ILE A 158 -1.89 11.83 -5.39
N LEU A 159 -1.53 10.71 -6.03
CA LEU A 159 -0.14 10.45 -6.45
C LEU A 159 0.34 11.42 -7.53
N ASN A 160 -0.50 11.76 -8.51
CA ASN A 160 -0.14 12.71 -9.57
C ASN A 160 -0.15 14.16 -9.08
N ASN A 161 -0.93 14.48 -8.05
CA ASN A 161 -0.79 15.80 -7.44
C ASN A 161 0.51 15.91 -6.62
N LEU A 162 0.96 14.81 -6.00
CA LEU A 162 2.20 14.77 -5.24
C LEU A 162 3.41 14.82 -6.18
N ASP A 163 3.43 14.02 -7.25
CA ASP A 163 4.55 13.98 -8.21
C ASP A 163 4.77 15.33 -8.93
N SER A 164 3.72 16.14 -9.05
CA SER A 164 3.74 17.42 -9.76
C SER A 164 3.99 18.60 -8.80
N GLY A 165 4.12 18.33 -7.49
CA GLY A 165 4.26 19.36 -6.45
C GLY A 165 3.00 20.22 -6.23
N ARG A 166 1.84 19.75 -6.70
CA ARG A 166 0.56 20.43 -6.46
C ARG A 166 0.13 20.28 -5.01
N ILE A 167 0.34 19.10 -4.44
CA ILE A 167 0.31 18.86 -2.99
C ILE A 167 1.73 18.56 -2.50
N ASP A 168 1.96 18.78 -1.20
CA ASP A 168 3.26 18.63 -0.57
C ASP A 168 3.32 17.38 0.32
N GLY A 169 2.19 16.73 0.62
CA GLY A 169 2.10 15.48 1.35
C GLY A 169 0.92 14.61 0.92
N GLY A 170 1.05 13.30 1.08
CA GLY A 170 0.07 12.29 0.69
C GLY A 170 0.03 11.13 1.70
N ILE A 171 -1.14 10.79 2.20
CA ILE A 171 -1.43 9.52 2.88
C ILE A 171 -1.97 8.56 1.83
N MET A 172 -1.20 7.54 1.48
CA MET A 172 -1.45 6.67 0.33
C MET A 172 -0.80 5.30 0.50
N TYR A 173 -1.10 4.36 -0.40
CA TYR A 173 -0.44 3.06 -0.42
C TYR A 173 1.03 3.20 -0.81
N ASN A 174 1.89 2.35 -0.24
CA ASN A 174 3.34 2.40 -0.40
C ASN A 174 3.81 2.38 -1.86
N GLY A 175 3.20 1.58 -2.74
CA GLY A 175 3.62 1.60 -4.14
C GLY A 175 3.12 2.81 -4.92
N ASP A 176 2.00 3.43 -4.56
CA ASP A 176 1.61 4.74 -5.11
C ASP A 176 2.63 5.82 -4.72
N ALA A 177 3.12 5.77 -3.48
CA ALA A 177 4.17 6.67 -3.02
C ALA A 177 5.48 6.49 -3.79
N ILE A 178 5.88 5.24 -4.04
CA ILE A 178 7.09 4.95 -4.82
C ILE A 178 6.89 5.36 -6.29
N PHE A 179 5.74 5.07 -6.87
CA PHE A 179 5.43 5.47 -8.24
C PHE A 179 5.43 6.99 -8.40
N SER A 180 4.88 7.72 -7.42
CA SER A 180 4.96 9.18 -7.35
C SER A 180 6.41 9.67 -7.28
N ALA A 181 7.27 9.04 -6.47
CA ALA A 181 8.70 9.36 -6.38
C ALA A 181 9.43 9.17 -7.73
N GLN A 182 8.93 8.28 -8.59
CA GLN A 182 9.47 8.04 -9.93
C GLN A 182 8.92 9.00 -10.99
N GLY A 183 8.01 9.92 -10.62
CA GLY A 183 7.38 10.89 -11.51
C GLY A 183 5.97 10.52 -11.97
N GLY A 184 5.38 9.47 -11.38
CA GLY A 184 4.01 9.02 -11.64
C GLY A 184 3.67 8.88 -13.13
N GLU A 185 2.46 9.29 -13.52
CA GLU A 185 1.98 9.08 -14.89
C GLU A 185 2.57 10.08 -15.89
N PHE A 186 3.00 11.26 -15.43
CA PHE A 186 3.27 12.41 -16.30
C PHE A 186 4.72 12.86 -16.33
N HIS A 187 5.53 12.50 -15.33
CA HIS A 187 6.88 13.04 -15.11
C HIS A 187 7.94 11.94 -15.02
N ALA A 188 7.72 10.80 -15.65
CA ALA A 188 8.64 9.66 -15.61
C ALA A 188 9.99 9.92 -16.30
N GLU A 189 10.06 10.89 -17.22
CA GLU A 189 11.28 11.23 -17.97
C GLU A 189 12.42 11.72 -17.06
N LYS A 190 13.65 11.29 -17.34
CA LYS A 190 14.82 11.53 -16.47
C LYS A 190 15.12 13.01 -16.23
N ASP A 191 14.87 13.86 -17.22
CA ASP A 191 15.19 15.28 -17.19
C ASP A 191 13.94 16.16 -16.98
N ASP A 192 12.79 15.57 -16.62
CA ASP A 192 11.59 16.34 -16.31
C ASP A 192 11.82 17.18 -15.03
N PRO A 193 11.66 18.52 -15.10
CA PRO A 193 11.92 19.40 -13.96
C PRO A 193 10.92 19.22 -12.80
N LEU A 194 9.77 18.60 -13.03
CA LEU A 194 8.76 18.33 -12.01
C LEU A 194 8.96 16.98 -11.32
N LYS A 195 9.69 16.06 -11.96
CA LYS A 195 10.03 14.76 -11.39
C LYS A 195 10.66 14.93 -10.00
N PRO A 196 10.18 14.20 -8.98
CA PRO A 196 10.80 14.24 -7.68
C PRO A 196 12.25 13.77 -7.69
N LYS A 197 13.04 14.36 -6.78
CA LYS A 197 14.45 14.05 -6.55
C LYS A 197 14.61 13.40 -5.18
N SER A 198 15.69 12.65 -5.00
CA SER A 198 15.97 11.95 -3.73
C SER A 198 16.01 12.86 -2.50
N GLU A 199 16.43 14.11 -2.68
CA GLU A 199 16.54 15.11 -1.62
C GLU A 199 15.21 15.83 -1.32
N ASP A 200 14.20 15.68 -2.18
CA ASP A 200 12.93 16.38 -2.09
C ASP A 200 11.72 15.46 -1.96
N PHE A 201 11.91 14.14 -1.91
CA PHE A 201 10.82 13.18 -1.75
C PHE A 201 11.15 12.20 -0.63
N HIS A 202 10.20 12.02 0.29
CA HIS A 202 10.40 11.22 1.48
C HIS A 202 9.18 10.34 1.75
N ILE A 203 9.43 9.09 2.14
CA ILE A 203 8.39 8.14 2.55
C ILE A 203 8.62 7.80 4.02
N VAL A 204 7.58 7.97 4.83
CA VAL A 204 7.54 7.63 6.25
C VAL A 204 6.60 6.44 6.41
N THR A 205 7.16 5.31 6.85
CA THR A 205 6.39 4.10 7.15
C THR A 205 6.09 4.08 8.66
N PRO A 206 4.82 4.17 9.07
CA PRO A 206 4.47 4.13 10.48
C PRO A 206 4.77 2.76 11.11
N VAL A 207 5.10 2.74 12.39
CA VAL A 207 5.41 1.49 13.15
C VAL A 207 4.27 0.46 13.13
N ASN A 208 3.03 0.94 13.10
CA ASN A 208 1.83 0.14 12.92
C ASN A 208 0.97 0.84 11.87
N THR A 209 0.55 0.11 10.84
CA THR A 209 -0.20 0.70 9.72
C THR A 209 -1.19 -0.30 9.13
N PRO A 210 -2.28 0.17 8.49
CA PRO A 210 -3.17 -0.72 7.76
C PRO A 210 -2.44 -1.45 6.64
N LEU A 211 -2.71 -2.74 6.54
CA LEU A 211 -2.22 -3.63 5.49
C LEU A 211 -3.40 -4.03 4.60
N ALA A 212 -3.18 -4.00 3.28
CA ALA A 212 -4.16 -4.36 2.29
C ALA A 212 -3.61 -5.47 1.39
N LEU A 213 -4.46 -6.43 1.05
CA LEU A 213 -4.16 -7.53 0.13
C LEU A 213 -5.19 -7.54 -0.99
N ASP A 214 -4.76 -7.17 -2.19
CA ASP A 214 -5.58 -7.30 -3.38
C ASP A 214 -5.61 -8.74 -3.84
N LEU A 215 -6.80 -9.19 -4.20
CA LEU A 215 -7.11 -10.56 -4.57
C LEU A 215 -7.79 -10.60 -5.93
N ILE A 216 -7.28 -11.43 -6.85
CA ILE A 216 -7.95 -11.70 -8.12
C ILE A 216 -9.04 -12.74 -7.88
N VAL A 217 -10.27 -12.39 -8.24
CA VAL A 217 -11.45 -13.26 -8.14
C VAL A 217 -12.09 -13.47 -9.51
N VAL A 218 -12.65 -14.66 -9.74
CA VAL A 218 -13.42 -14.95 -10.96
C VAL A 218 -14.90 -14.76 -10.69
N ASN A 219 -15.54 -13.86 -11.42
CA ASN A 219 -16.97 -13.59 -11.26
C ASN A 219 -17.82 -14.83 -11.64
N LYS A 220 -18.65 -15.28 -10.69
CA LYS A 220 -19.51 -16.46 -10.86
C LYS A 220 -20.50 -16.34 -12.03
N LEU A 221 -21.11 -15.17 -12.23
CA LEU A 221 -22.08 -14.97 -13.31
C LEU A 221 -21.41 -15.14 -14.68
N ASN A 222 -20.16 -14.69 -14.84
CA ASN A 222 -19.42 -14.88 -16.09
C ASN A 222 -19.10 -16.35 -16.36
N ILE A 223 -18.80 -17.13 -15.31
CA ILE A 223 -18.61 -18.58 -15.42
C ILE A 223 -19.89 -19.26 -15.91
N GLU A 224 -21.05 -18.86 -15.39
CA GLU A 224 -22.35 -19.43 -15.75
C GLU A 224 -22.83 -19.00 -17.14
N GLN A 225 -22.55 -17.76 -17.55
CA GLN A 225 -23.04 -17.18 -18.81
C GLN A 225 -22.17 -17.53 -20.02
N PHE A 226 -20.85 -17.69 -19.85
CA PHE A 226 -19.91 -17.83 -20.96
C PHE A 226 -19.12 -19.15 -20.85
N PRO A 227 -19.48 -20.18 -21.65
CA PRO A 227 -18.73 -21.43 -21.69
C PRO A 227 -17.23 -21.20 -21.99
N GLY A 228 -16.36 -21.78 -21.17
CA GLY A 228 -14.90 -21.63 -21.30
C GLY A 228 -14.30 -20.38 -20.65
N PHE A 229 -15.11 -19.49 -20.06
CA PHE A 229 -14.61 -18.28 -19.38
C PHE A 229 -13.68 -18.62 -18.21
N LEU A 230 -14.01 -19.64 -17.42
CA LEU A 230 -13.19 -20.05 -16.28
C LEU A 230 -11.78 -20.46 -16.71
N ASP A 231 -11.65 -21.25 -17.77
CA ASP A 231 -10.35 -21.68 -18.29
C ASP A 231 -9.53 -20.49 -18.79
N GLN A 232 -10.17 -19.56 -19.52
CA GLN A 232 -9.52 -18.33 -19.98
C GLN A 232 -9.08 -17.45 -18.82
N ALA A 233 -9.94 -17.27 -17.80
CA ALA A 233 -9.62 -16.53 -16.59
C ALA A 233 -8.42 -17.16 -15.87
N TYR A 234 -8.36 -18.49 -15.76
CA TYR A 234 -7.21 -19.19 -15.20
C TYR A 234 -5.92 -18.98 -15.99
N GLN A 235 -5.98 -18.94 -17.33
CA GLN A 235 -4.78 -18.61 -18.12
C GLN A 235 -4.32 -17.18 -17.85
N VAL A 236 -5.24 -16.22 -17.78
CA VAL A 236 -4.91 -14.84 -17.44
C VAL A 236 -4.32 -14.75 -16.03
N ILE A 237 -4.96 -15.35 -15.02
CA ILE A 237 -4.48 -15.37 -13.63
C ILE A 237 -3.10 -15.99 -13.53
N LYS A 238 -2.86 -17.13 -14.18
CA LYS A 238 -1.53 -17.74 -14.23
C LYS A 238 -0.52 -16.78 -14.83
N LYS A 239 -0.89 -16.11 -15.92
CA LYS A 239 -0.04 -15.14 -16.60
C LYS A 239 0.26 -13.90 -15.74
N VAL A 240 -0.74 -13.33 -15.07
CA VAL A 240 -0.61 -12.04 -14.35
C VAL A 240 -0.25 -12.18 -12.88
N GLY A 241 -0.46 -13.33 -12.25
CA GLY A 241 -0.17 -13.54 -10.83
C GLY A 241 0.94 -14.55 -10.55
N LEU A 242 1.23 -15.46 -11.48
CA LEU A 242 2.09 -16.63 -11.22
C LEU A 242 3.20 -16.85 -12.26
N GLU A 243 3.23 -16.11 -13.37
CA GLU A 243 4.27 -16.26 -14.38
C GLU A 243 5.60 -15.72 -13.85
N GLY A 244 6.65 -16.53 -13.94
CA GLY A 244 7.99 -16.18 -13.44
C GLY A 244 8.25 -16.48 -11.97
N VAL A 245 7.24 -16.86 -11.17
CA VAL A 245 7.41 -17.12 -9.71
C VAL A 245 8.28 -18.34 -9.39
N ASN A 246 8.59 -19.16 -10.39
CA ASN A 246 9.41 -20.37 -10.32
C ASN A 246 10.71 -20.26 -11.12
N GLU A 247 11.06 -19.09 -11.65
CA GLU A 247 12.31 -18.87 -12.40
C GLU A 247 13.51 -18.80 -11.43
N THR A 248 14.63 -19.43 -11.80
CA THR A 248 15.85 -19.44 -10.99
C THR A 248 16.76 -18.25 -11.36
N LEU A 249 17.80 -17.99 -10.54
CA LEU A 249 18.84 -17.00 -10.87
C LEU A 249 19.54 -17.28 -12.22
N ALA A 250 19.71 -18.55 -12.59
CA ALA A 250 20.30 -18.92 -13.87
C ALA A 250 19.38 -18.55 -15.05
N ASP A 251 18.06 -18.74 -14.88
CA ASP A 251 17.05 -18.33 -15.87
C ASP A 251 17.03 -16.79 -16.02
N PHE A 252 17.17 -16.07 -14.91
CA PHE A 252 17.26 -14.61 -14.85
C PHE A 252 18.53 -14.04 -15.49
N GLN A 253 19.70 -14.59 -15.16
CA GLN A 253 20.98 -14.17 -15.73
C GLN A 253 21.05 -14.40 -17.24
N ALA A 254 20.44 -15.48 -17.74
CA ALA A 254 20.32 -15.72 -19.17
C ALA A 254 19.56 -14.59 -19.91
N VAL A 255 18.53 -14.03 -19.28
CA VAL A 255 17.77 -12.89 -19.83
C VAL A 255 18.59 -11.61 -19.82
N LEU A 256 19.32 -11.31 -18.74
CA LEU A 256 20.18 -10.13 -18.66
C LEU A 256 21.29 -10.14 -19.74
N THR A 257 21.81 -11.31 -20.10
CA THR A 257 22.77 -11.43 -21.20
C THR A 257 22.17 -11.23 -22.59
N GLU A 258 20.89 -11.55 -22.79
CA GLU A 258 20.21 -11.38 -24.09
C GLU A 258 19.59 -9.98 -24.24
N LYS A 259 19.14 -9.36 -23.14
CA LYS A 259 18.56 -8.02 -23.08
C LYS A 259 18.92 -7.36 -21.73
N PRO A 260 20.04 -6.64 -21.64
CA PRO A 260 20.56 -6.10 -20.38
C PRO A 260 19.67 -5.05 -19.71
N GLU A 261 18.66 -4.54 -20.42
CA GLU A 261 17.66 -3.60 -19.88
C GLU A 261 16.43 -4.29 -19.28
N THR A 262 16.28 -5.61 -19.45
CA THR A 262 15.10 -6.36 -18.97
C THR A 262 15.49 -7.20 -17.77
N ILE A 263 15.17 -6.72 -16.58
CA ILE A 263 15.51 -7.40 -15.31
C ILE A 263 14.59 -8.62 -15.11
N TYR A 264 13.34 -8.62 -15.56
CA TYR A 264 12.44 -9.78 -15.46
C TYR A 264 11.86 -10.15 -16.82
N LYS A 265 11.60 -11.43 -17.08
CA LYS A 265 11.10 -11.92 -18.38
C LYS A 265 9.58 -11.90 -18.50
N ASN A 266 8.87 -11.95 -17.37
CA ASN A 266 7.44 -12.25 -17.31
C ASN A 266 6.65 -11.22 -16.47
N GLY A 267 5.45 -10.89 -16.97
CA GLY A 267 4.69 -9.67 -16.66
C GLY A 267 4.25 -9.40 -15.21
N PRO A 268 3.95 -10.38 -14.34
CA PRO A 268 3.58 -10.11 -12.94
C PRO A 268 4.71 -9.39 -12.20
N LEU A 269 5.93 -9.95 -12.33
CA LEU A 269 7.16 -9.47 -11.70
C LEU A 269 7.64 -8.16 -12.31
N GLU A 270 7.36 -7.92 -13.60
CA GLU A 270 7.59 -6.61 -14.23
C GLU A 270 6.69 -5.51 -13.64
N ASN A 271 5.43 -5.78 -13.31
CA ASN A 271 4.54 -4.80 -12.64
C ASN A 271 5.07 -4.45 -11.24
N PHE A 272 5.56 -5.45 -10.49
CA PHE A 272 6.18 -5.20 -9.19
C PHE A 272 7.50 -4.42 -9.31
N ASN A 273 8.28 -4.57 -10.39
CA ASN A 273 9.51 -3.80 -10.56
C ASN A 273 9.25 -2.37 -11.07
N TYR A 274 8.33 -2.19 -12.00
CA TYR A 274 7.96 -0.87 -12.55
C TYR A 274 7.33 0.02 -11.48
N VAL A 275 6.41 -0.52 -10.68
CA VAL A 275 5.69 0.24 -9.65
C VAL A 275 6.31 0.04 -8.24
N GLN A 276 7.28 -0.87 -8.09
CA GLN A 276 7.89 -1.25 -6.81
C GLN A 276 6.88 -1.74 -5.76
N TYR A 277 5.78 -2.36 -6.19
CA TYR A 277 4.81 -2.97 -5.29
C TYR A 277 5.40 -4.17 -4.54
N THR A 278 4.93 -4.40 -3.31
CA THR A 278 5.34 -5.58 -2.55
C THR A 278 4.58 -6.80 -3.05
N SER A 279 5.32 -7.81 -3.52
CA SER A 279 4.73 -9.08 -3.93
C SER A 279 4.24 -9.85 -2.70
N PRO A 280 2.99 -10.37 -2.69
CA PRO A 280 2.51 -11.25 -1.62
C PRO A 280 3.31 -12.57 -1.56
N LEU A 281 3.97 -12.92 -2.66
CA LEU A 281 4.83 -14.09 -2.81
C LEU A 281 6.28 -13.82 -2.38
N LYS A 282 6.54 -12.75 -1.61
CA LYS A 282 7.89 -12.37 -1.17
C LYS A 282 8.68 -13.56 -0.60
N LYS A 283 8.07 -14.44 0.20
CA LYS A 283 8.77 -15.63 0.72
C LYS A 283 9.36 -16.54 -0.35
N ILE A 284 8.82 -16.58 -1.55
CA ILE A 284 9.36 -17.38 -2.66
C ILE A 284 10.13 -16.54 -3.68
N SER A 285 9.96 -15.21 -3.71
CA SER A 285 10.73 -14.30 -4.58
C SER A 285 11.88 -13.58 -3.86
N ASP A 286 12.06 -13.78 -2.56
CA ASP A 286 13.10 -13.19 -1.72
C ASP A 286 14.48 -13.74 -2.11
N PRO A 287 15.46 -12.89 -2.46
CA PRO A 287 16.79 -13.34 -2.80
C PRO A 287 17.44 -14.22 -1.73
N GLU A 288 17.36 -13.86 -0.45
CA GLU A 288 18.07 -14.55 0.63
C GLU A 288 17.40 -15.85 1.07
N ASN A 289 16.07 -15.91 1.04
CA ASN A 289 15.30 -16.99 1.66
C ASN A 289 14.24 -17.64 0.74
N GLY A 290 14.06 -17.12 -0.47
CA GLY A 290 13.07 -17.58 -1.44
C GLY A 290 13.57 -18.62 -2.44
N LEU A 291 12.68 -19.03 -3.33
CA LEU A 291 12.98 -19.93 -4.44
C LEU A 291 13.69 -19.19 -5.61
N VAL A 292 13.77 -17.85 -5.55
CA VAL A 292 14.49 -16.96 -6.47
C VAL A 292 15.67 -16.32 -5.71
N ALA A 293 16.86 -16.29 -6.31
CA ALA A 293 18.10 -16.33 -5.53
C ALA A 293 18.75 -14.99 -5.13
N VAL A 294 19.67 -15.22 -4.19
CA VAL A 294 20.53 -14.36 -3.37
C VAL A 294 21.48 -13.49 -4.19
N GLU A 295 21.72 -12.30 -3.64
CA GLU A 295 22.74 -11.29 -3.93
C GLU A 295 22.44 -10.23 -5.02
N GLY A 296 22.40 -8.96 -4.57
CA GLY A 296 22.99 -7.84 -5.33
C GLY A 296 22.11 -6.60 -5.52
N TRP A 297 21.90 -5.81 -4.45
CA TRP A 297 21.89 -4.34 -4.50
C TRP A 297 22.61 -3.79 -3.26
#